data_AF-A0A0M9ZND5-F1
#
_entry.id   AF-A0A0M9ZND5-F1
#
_cell.length_a   1.000
_cell.length_b   1.000
_cell.length_c   1.000
_cell.angle_alpha   90.00
_cell.angle_beta   90.00
_cell.angle_gamma   90.00
#
_symmetry.space_group_name_H-M   'P 1'
#
loop_
_entity.id
_entity.type
_entity.pdbx_description
1 polymer ?
#
loop_
_entity_poly.entity_id
_entity_poly.type
_entity_poly.pdbx_seq_one_letter_code
_entity_poly.pdbx_strand_id
1 'polypeptide(L)'
;SRAHFDHRAVVVAGSVEEAREGLAVVRPGGVVGGRLGVLFTGQGSQRVGMGRELYDSFPVFAEAFDEVCAAVDERLGCSLKDVVFEGGGLL
;
A
#
# COMPACT_ATOMS: atom_id res chain seq x y z
N SER A 1 -19.99 11.78 -11.30
CA SER A 1 -19.93 11.33 -9.89
C SER A 1 -21.22 10.59 -9.56
N ARG A 2 -21.18 9.54 -8.74
CA ARG A 2 -22.37 8.84 -8.23
C ARG A 2 -22.68 9.33 -6.81
N ALA A 3 -23.95 9.29 -6.41
CA ALA A 3 -24.32 9.57 -5.02
C ALA A 3 -23.71 8.51 -4.08
N HIS A 4 -23.30 8.94 -2.89
CA HIS A 4 -22.79 8.06 -1.83
C HIS A 4 -23.91 7.77 -0.82
N PHE A 5 -24.25 6.49 -0.66
CA PHE A 5 -25.27 6.03 0.29
C PHE A 5 -24.63 5.39 1.52
N ASP A 6 -25.47 5.13 2.54
CA ASP A 6 -25.09 4.54 3.83
C ASP A 6 -24.79 3.04 3.76
N HIS A 7 -25.13 2.39 2.65
CA HIS A 7 -24.83 1.00 2.38
C HIS A 7 -23.89 0.90 1.18
N ARG A 8 -22.73 0.25 1.37
CA ARG A 8 -21.67 0.19 0.36
C ARG A 8 -21.12 -1.22 0.20
N ALA A 9 -20.74 -1.54 -1.02
CA ALA A 9 -20.09 -2.79 -1.40
C ALA A 9 -18.99 -2.48 -2.43
N VAL A 10 -17.91 -3.25 -2.37
CA VAL A 10 -16.78 -3.20 -3.32
C VAL A 10 -16.46 -4.64 -3.71
N VAL A 11 -16.21 -4.86 -5.01
CA VAL A 11 -15.70 -6.12 -5.55
C VAL A 11 -14.35 -5.82 -6.17
N VAL A 12 -13.32 -6.57 -5.78
CA VAL A 12 -11.98 -6.52 -6.39
C VAL A 12 -11.87 -7.73 -7.31
N ALA A 13 -11.58 -7.50 -8.58
CA ALA A 13 -11.55 -8.53 -9.61
C ALA A 13 -10.45 -8.25 -10.63
N GLY A 14 -9.74 -9.29 -11.06
CA GLY A 14 -8.77 -9.24 -12.15
C GLY A 14 -9.37 -9.47 -13.54
N SER A 15 -10.63 -9.92 -13.60
CA SER A 15 -11.37 -10.21 -14.84
C SER A 15 -12.85 -9.82 -14.76
N VAL A 16 -13.53 -9.80 -15.90
CA VAL A 16 -14.98 -9.48 -15.97
C VAL A 16 -15.80 -10.62 -15.37
N GLU A 17 -15.36 -11.85 -15.58
CA GLU A 17 -15.96 -13.07 -15.05
C GLU A 17 -15.91 -13.04 -13.51
N GLU A 18 -14.74 -12.79 -12.92
CA GLU A 18 -14.60 -12.60 -11.47
C GLU A 18 -15.47 -11.47 -10.93
N ALA A 19 -15.56 -10.35 -11.67
CA ALA A 19 -16.40 -9.23 -11.26
C ALA A 19 -17.88 -9.63 -11.26
N ARG A 20 -18.35 -10.39 -12.25
CA ARG A 20 -19.73 -10.88 -12.32
C ARG A 20 -20.06 -11.83 -11.18
N GLU A 21 -19.18 -12.77 -10.90
CA GLU A 21 -19.34 -13.72 -9.79
C GLU A 21 -19.38 -12.99 -8.45
N GLY A 22 -18.44 -12.08 -8.21
CA GLY A 22 -18.39 -11.28 -6.99
C GLY A 22 -19.63 -10.39 -6.83
N LEU A 23 -20.06 -9.72 -7.90
CA LEU A 23 -21.26 -8.86 -7.88
C LEU A 23 -22.56 -9.65 -7.64
N ALA A 24 -22.63 -10.92 -8.07
CA ALA A 24 -23.80 -11.76 -7.86
C ALA A 24 -24.02 -12.11 -6.37
N VAL A 25 -22.97 -12.09 -5.57
CA VAL A 25 -23.01 -12.53 -4.16
C VAL A 25 -22.69 -11.43 -3.15
N VAL A 26 -22.16 -10.28 -3.59
CA VAL A 26 -21.77 -9.19 -2.69
C VAL A 26 -22.96 -8.66 -1.91
N ARG A 27 -22.78 -8.48 -0.61
CA ARG A 27 -23.77 -7.88 0.28
C ARG A 27 -23.23 -6.54 0.79
N PRO A 28 -23.97 -5.44 0.64
CA PRO A 28 -23.51 -4.15 1.12
C PRO A 28 -23.48 -4.11 2.65
N GLY A 29 -22.40 -3.56 3.19
CA GLY A 29 -22.26 -3.26 4.62
C GLY A 29 -22.76 -1.86 4.93
N GLY A 30 -23.29 -1.67 6.14
CA GLY A 30 -23.58 -0.33 6.66
C GLY A 30 -22.28 0.42 6.95
N VAL A 31 -22.23 1.70 6.59
CA VAL A 31 -21.08 2.56 6.87
C VAL A 31 -20.95 2.76 8.37
N VAL A 32 -19.76 2.48 8.92
CA VAL A 32 -19.41 2.81 10.29
C VAL A 32 -18.78 4.21 10.32
N GLY A 33 -19.35 5.11 11.11
CA GLY A 33 -18.82 6.45 11.30
C GLY A 33 -17.53 6.46 12.13
N GLY A 34 -16.63 7.41 11.86
CA GLY A 34 -15.39 7.56 12.59
C GLY A 34 -14.38 8.43 11.85
N ARG A 35 -13.25 8.72 12.50
CA ARG A 35 -12.07 9.32 11.84
C ARG A 35 -11.05 8.23 11.55
N LEU A 36 -10.30 8.40 10.46
CA LEU A 36 -9.18 7.53 10.12
C LEU A 36 -8.00 7.79 11.08
N GLY A 37 -7.50 6.74 11.73
CA GLY A 37 -6.22 6.75 12.42
C GLY A 37 -5.17 6.00 11.59
N VAL A 38 -3.99 6.59 11.42
CA VAL A 38 -2.84 5.95 10.76
C VAL A 38 -1.83 5.57 11.83
N LEU A 39 -1.45 4.29 11.89
CA LEU A 39 -0.47 3.78 12.85
C LEU A 39 0.86 3.53 12.14
N PHE A 40 1.90 4.24 12.55
CA PHE A 40 3.27 4.06 12.07
C PHE A 40 3.99 3.06 12.99
N THR A 41 3.77 1.77 12.76
CA THR A 41 4.49 0.71 13.48
C THR A 41 5.95 0.64 13.01
N GLY A 42 6.84 0.13 13.87
CA GLY A 42 8.26 0.01 13.56
C GLY A 42 8.74 -1.44 13.53
N GLN A 43 9.67 -1.74 14.43
CA GLN A 43 10.41 -3.00 14.52
C GLN A 43 9.50 -4.26 14.46
N GLY A 44 9.93 -5.26 13.69
CA GLY A 44 9.28 -6.56 13.58
C GLY A 44 8.45 -6.75 12.32
N SER A 45 8.24 -5.68 11.53
CA SER A 45 7.50 -5.70 10.27
C SER A 45 8.40 -5.78 9.02
N GLN A 46 9.72 -5.65 9.19
CA GLN A 46 10.66 -5.58 8.07
C GLN A 46 10.79 -6.93 7.33
N ARG A 47 10.89 -6.86 6.01
CA ARG A 47 11.24 -7.98 5.13
C ARG A 47 12.03 -7.45 3.93
N VAL A 48 12.94 -8.26 3.39
CA VAL A 48 13.64 -7.93 2.15
C VAL A 48 12.61 -7.77 1.02
N GLY A 49 12.78 -6.72 0.22
CA GLY A 49 11.88 -6.38 -0.88
C GLY A 49 10.53 -5.79 -0.46
N MET A 50 10.38 -5.32 0.79
CA MET A 50 9.16 -4.60 1.18
C MET A 50 8.95 -3.35 0.31
N GLY A 51 7.69 -3.09 -0.07
CA GLY A 51 7.32 -1.92 -0.87
C GLY A 51 7.71 -1.97 -2.36
N ARG A 52 8.48 -2.95 -2.84
CA ARG A 52 8.95 -3.01 -4.24
C ARG A 52 7.79 -3.04 -5.25
N GLU A 53 6.81 -3.91 -5.06
CA GLU A 53 5.65 -3.98 -5.96
C GLU A 53 4.85 -2.66 -5.97
N LEU A 54 4.78 -1.95 -4.84
CA LEU A 54 4.13 -0.63 -4.77
C LEU A 54 4.94 0.42 -5.52
N TYR A 55 6.27 0.39 -5.37
CA TYR A 55 7.19 1.25 -6.09
C TYR A 55 7.03 1.09 -7.60
N ASP A 56 6.97 -0.16 -8.08
CA ASP A 56 6.85 -0.44 -9.51
C ASP A 56 5.45 -0.09 -10.08
N SER A 57 4.41 -0.16 -9.23
CA SER A 57 3.00 0.00 -9.68
C SER A 57 2.44 1.41 -9.52
N PHE A 58 2.93 2.19 -8.55
CA PHE A 58 2.30 3.45 -8.14
C PHE A 58 3.32 4.61 -8.13
N PRO A 59 3.29 5.52 -9.11
CA PRO A 59 4.24 6.64 -9.20
C PRO A 59 4.29 7.50 -7.94
N VAL A 60 3.14 7.77 -7.30
CA VAL A 60 3.08 8.56 -6.06
C VAL A 60 3.82 7.87 -4.91
N PHE A 61 3.79 6.53 -4.85
CA PHE A 61 4.57 5.79 -3.85
C PHE A 61 6.06 5.86 -4.18
N ALA A 62 6.42 5.69 -5.46
CA ALA A 62 7.81 5.73 -5.90
C ALA A 62 8.46 7.10 -5.61
N GLU A 63 7.78 8.19 -5.94
CA GLU A 63 8.24 9.56 -5.68
C GLU A 63 8.47 9.81 -4.17
N ALA A 64 7.49 9.47 -3.33
CA ALA A 64 7.60 9.65 -1.89
C ALA A 64 8.68 8.75 -1.26
N PHE A 65 8.83 7.52 -1.76
CA PHE A 65 9.86 6.59 -1.29
C PHE A 65 11.27 7.09 -1.65
N ASP A 66 11.48 7.54 -2.88
CA ASP A 66 12.77 8.06 -3.33
C ASP A 66 13.15 9.36 -2.60
N GLU A 67 12.19 10.25 -2.30
CA GLU A 67 12.41 11.45 -1.48
C GLU A 67 12.93 11.09 -0.08
N VAL A 68 12.29 10.11 0.58
CA VAL A 68 12.70 9.66 1.91
C VAL A 68 14.06 8.97 1.88
N CYS A 69 14.32 8.11 0.89
CA CYS A 69 15.64 7.50 0.73
C CYS A 69 16.72 8.56 0.57
N ALA A 70 16.55 9.54 -0.32
CA ALA A 70 17.53 10.61 -0.52
C ALA A 70 17.82 11.39 0.78
N ALA A 71 16.78 11.70 1.57
CA ALA A 71 16.94 12.40 2.84
C ALA A 71 17.64 11.56 3.94
N VAL A 72 17.57 10.23 3.86
CA VAL A 72 18.16 9.31 4.84
C VAL A 72 19.57 8.88 4.44
N ASP A 73 19.83 8.68 3.14
CA ASP A 73 21.11 8.21 2.60
C ASP A 73 22.28 9.11 3.01
N GLU A 74 22.06 10.43 3.07
CA GLU A 74 23.03 11.42 3.57
C GLU A 74 23.54 11.10 4.99
N ARG A 75 22.67 10.51 5.83
CA ARG A 75 22.99 10.16 7.23
C ARG A 75 23.40 8.70 7.37
N LEU A 76 22.87 7.82 6.52
CA LEU A 76 23.11 6.38 6.56
C LEU A 76 24.49 6.01 5.97
N GLY A 77 24.98 6.80 5.01
CA GLY A 77 26.26 6.55 4.33
C GLY A 77 26.20 5.45 3.27
N CYS A 78 25.01 4.91 3.00
CA CYS A 78 24.73 3.96 1.92
C CYS A 78 23.29 4.16 1.40
N SER A 79 22.94 3.46 0.32
CA SER A 79 21.60 3.47 -0.27
C SER A 79 20.62 2.70 0.62
N LEU A 80 19.70 3.41 1.26
CA LEU A 80 18.59 2.79 2.00
C LEU A 80 17.72 1.96 1.06
N LYS A 81 17.55 2.41 -0.19
CA LYS A 81 16.79 1.69 -1.21
C LYS A 81 17.37 0.29 -1.42
N ASP A 82 18.69 0.18 -1.63
CA ASP A 82 19.36 -1.11 -1.85
C ASP A 82 19.24 -2.02 -0.62
N VAL A 83 19.35 -1.46 0.59
CA VAL A 83 19.15 -2.20 1.84
C VAL A 83 17.74 -2.79 1.91
N VAL A 84 16.71 -1.99 1.63
CA VAL A 84 15.31 -2.43 1.66
C VAL A 84 15.02 -3.45 0.57
N PHE A 85 15.59 -3.28 -0.62
CA PHE A 85 15.24 -4.02 -1.82
C PHE A 85 16.02 -5.32 -2.01
N GLU A 86 17.25 -5.37 -1.53
CA GLU A 86 18.18 -6.49 -1.75
C GLU A 86 18.65 -7.12 -0.43
N GLY A 87 18.36 -6.48 0.71
CA GLY A 87 18.76 -7.00 2.02
C GLY A 87 20.25 -6.80 2.29
N GLY A 88 20.76 -5.60 1.99
CA GLY A 88 22.17 -5.22 2.24
C GLY A 88 22.63 -5.53 3.68
N GLY A 89 23.95 -5.52 3.92
CA GLY A 89 24.59 -6.03 5.15
C GLY A 89 24.28 -5.32 6.49
N LEU A 90 23.17 -4.57 6.55
CA LEU A 90 22.58 -3.95 7.74
C LEU A 90 21.41 -4.78 8.33
N LEU A 91 21.00 -5.86 7.66
CA LEU A 91 20.03 -6.87 8.15
C LEU A 91 20.74 -8.19 8.44
#